data_AF-A0A3S1B061-F1
#
_entry.id   AF-A0A3S1B061-F1
#
_cell.length_a   1.000
_cell.length_b   1.000
_cell.length_c   1.000
_cell.angle_alpha   90.00
_cell.angle_beta   90.00
_cell.angle_gamma   90.00
#
_symmetry.space_group_name_H-M   'P 1'
#
loop_
_entity.id
_entity.type
_entity.pdbx_description
1 polymer ?
#
loop_
_entity_poly.entity_id
_entity_poly.type
_entity_poly.pdbx_seq_one_letter_code
_entity_poly.pdbx_strand_id
1 'polypeptide(L)'
;MGQGVWRRAHDRFRRGLDRFHQILERFNDDEVLDVLVPSANRLADLLPEVRAIATSAQRSAPSETMDIPASPEGYYSDLHRELSKAGNALAQCAEALAMMRCDGARAKGAAAAESVERRVVMVEERVAEAARILRAAQSGAHNSDGHTAA
;
A
#
# COMPACT_ATOMS: atom_id res chain seq x y z
N MET A 1 -4.71 -2.32 16.29
CA MET A 1 -3.68 -1.36 15.84
C MET A 1 -3.83 -0.11 16.70
N GLY A 2 -2.75 0.41 17.32
CA GLY A 2 -2.77 1.56 18.26
C GLY A 2 -3.10 2.89 17.57
N GLN A 3 -2.59 4.03 18.06
CA GLN A 3 -2.78 5.34 17.42
C GLN A 3 -1.55 5.85 16.64
N GLY A 4 -0.43 5.12 16.68
CA GLY A 4 0.83 5.57 16.10
C GLY A 4 1.02 5.31 14.59
N VAL A 5 2.28 5.38 14.15
CA VAL A 5 2.71 5.37 12.75
C VAL A 5 2.11 4.23 11.91
N TRP A 6 2.00 3.02 12.46
CA TRP A 6 1.52 1.84 11.74
C TRP A 6 0.05 1.94 11.36
N ARG A 7 -0.80 2.41 12.29
CA ARG A 7 -2.21 2.67 11.99
C ARG A 7 -2.34 3.75 10.94
N ARG A 8 -1.54 4.82 11.04
CA ARG A 8 -1.62 5.93 10.08
C ARG A 8 -1.18 5.54 8.67
N ALA A 9 -0.18 4.66 8.55
CA ALA A 9 0.22 4.09 7.26
C ALA A 9 -0.92 3.27 6.64
N HIS A 10 -1.56 2.38 7.41
CA HIS A 10 -2.74 1.63 6.98
C HIS A 10 -3.91 2.54 6.59
N ASP A 11 -4.24 3.54 7.42
CA ASP A 11 -5.36 4.44 7.16
C ASP A 11 -5.15 5.28 5.91
N ARG A 12 -3.90 5.65 5.59
CA ARG A 12 -3.56 6.32 4.33
C ARG A 12 -3.82 5.40 3.13
N PHE A 13 -3.39 4.15 3.19
CA PHE A 13 -3.65 3.17 2.14
C PHE A 13 -5.16 2.99 1.93
N ARG A 14 -5.91 2.75 3.02
CA ARG A 14 -7.37 2.61 2.96
C ARG A 14 -8.06 3.81 2.32
N ARG A 15 -7.68 5.04 2.70
CA ARG A 15 -8.23 6.27 2.08
C ARG A 15 -7.93 6.37 0.58
N GLY A 16 -6.75 5.93 0.16
CA GLY A 16 -6.40 5.86 -1.27
C GLY A 16 -7.30 4.90 -2.03
N LEU A 17 -7.56 3.71 -1.46
CA LEU A 17 -8.44 2.70 -2.02
C LEU A 17 -9.89 3.18 -2.08
N ASP A 18 -10.40 3.75 -0.98
CA ASP A 18 -11.75 4.31 -0.93
C ASP A 18 -11.94 5.38 -2.03
N ARG A 19 -10.93 6.23 -2.25
CA ARG A 19 -10.95 7.23 -3.32
C ARG A 19 -10.92 6.60 -4.70
N PHE A 20 -10.13 5.55 -4.90
CA PHE A 20 -10.08 4.82 -6.17
C PHE A 20 -11.47 4.26 -6.52
N HIS A 21 -12.12 3.55 -5.59
CA HIS A 21 -13.48 3.02 -5.79
C HIS A 21 -14.52 4.12 -6.04
N GLN A 22 -14.49 5.22 -5.27
CA GLN A 22 -15.40 6.36 -5.50
C GLN A 22 -15.28 6.99 -6.89
N ILE A 23 -14.10 6.90 -7.53
CA ILE A 23 -13.90 7.40 -8.89
C ILE A 23 -14.36 6.34 -9.90
N LEU A 24 -14.07 5.06 -9.64
CA LEU A 24 -14.50 3.93 -10.47
C LEU A 24 -16.03 3.87 -10.59
N GLU A 25 -16.75 4.07 -9.48
CA GLU A 25 -18.22 4.12 -9.42
C GLU A 25 -18.85 5.22 -10.30
N ARG A 26 -18.05 6.18 -10.80
CA ARG A 26 -18.52 7.28 -11.66
C ARG A 26 -18.32 7.01 -13.15
N PHE A 27 -17.77 5.86 -13.53
CA PHE A 27 -17.71 5.43 -14.92
C PHE A 27 -19.05 4.80 -15.31
N ASN A 28 -19.55 5.14 -16.49
CA ASN A 28 -20.83 4.65 -17.02
C ASN A 28 -20.65 3.78 -18.29
N ASP A 29 -19.40 3.38 -18.58
CA ASP A 29 -19.04 2.63 -19.78
C ASP A 29 -18.60 1.23 -19.36
N ASP A 30 -19.41 0.23 -19.72
CA ASP A 30 -19.23 -1.16 -19.32
C ASP A 30 -17.92 -1.76 -19.88
N GLU A 31 -17.50 -1.37 -21.10
CA GLU A 31 -16.24 -1.87 -21.68
C GLU A 31 -15.03 -1.33 -20.91
N VAL A 32 -15.10 -0.08 -20.44
CA VAL A 32 -14.07 0.51 -19.59
C VAL A 32 -14.07 -0.12 -18.20
N LEU A 33 -15.24 -0.39 -17.64
CA LEU A 33 -15.38 -1.06 -16.34
C LEU A 33 -14.82 -2.48 -16.38
N ASP A 34 -15.08 -3.25 -17.43
CA ASP A 34 -14.55 -4.61 -17.62
C ASP A 34 -13.01 -4.67 -17.54
N VAL A 35 -12.35 -3.61 -17.99
CA VAL A 35 -10.88 -3.48 -17.93
C VAL A 35 -10.39 -3.06 -16.54
N LEU A 36 -11.12 -2.20 -15.83
CA LEU A 36 -10.65 -1.57 -14.58
C LEU A 36 -11.04 -2.33 -13.32
N VAL A 37 -12.17 -3.04 -13.34
CA VAL A 37 -12.65 -3.84 -12.20
C VAL A 37 -11.62 -4.88 -11.75
N PRO A 38 -10.93 -5.62 -12.66
CA PRO A 38 -9.85 -6.51 -12.25
C PRO A 38 -8.74 -5.79 -11.47
N SER A 39 -8.29 -4.63 -11.94
CA SER A 39 -7.27 -3.82 -11.26
C SER A 39 -7.78 -3.31 -9.90
N ALA A 40 -9.06 -2.95 -9.78
CA ALA A 40 -9.70 -2.57 -8.53
C ALA A 40 -9.71 -3.71 -7.51
N ASN A 41 -10.08 -4.92 -7.95
CA ASN A 41 -10.10 -6.12 -7.12
C ASN A 41 -8.71 -6.44 -6.55
N ARG A 42 -7.67 -6.40 -7.40
CA ARG A 42 -6.29 -6.59 -6.92
C ARG A 42 -5.90 -5.57 -5.87
N LEU A 43 -6.22 -4.29 -6.05
CA LEU A 43 -5.95 -3.25 -5.05
C LEU A 43 -6.72 -3.49 -3.74
N ALA A 44 -7.95 -3.99 -3.83
CA ALA A 44 -8.76 -4.34 -2.66
C ALA A 44 -8.17 -5.53 -1.89
N ASP A 45 -7.65 -6.53 -2.60
CA ASP A 45 -6.99 -7.71 -2.00
C ASP A 45 -5.72 -7.34 -1.21
N LEU A 46 -5.06 -6.23 -1.54
CA LEU A 46 -3.90 -5.73 -0.79
C LEU A 46 -4.27 -5.08 0.55
N LEU A 47 -5.50 -4.59 0.74
CA LEU A 47 -5.90 -3.95 1.99
C LEU A 47 -5.75 -4.86 3.22
N PRO A 48 -6.26 -6.12 3.22
CA PRO A 48 -6.04 -7.03 4.34
C PRO A 48 -4.56 -7.37 4.53
N GLU A 49 -3.75 -7.43 3.47
CA GLU A 49 -2.30 -7.65 3.56
C GLU A 49 -1.59 -6.48 4.26
N VAL A 50 -1.84 -5.24 3.83
CA VAL A 50 -1.30 -4.02 4.46
C VAL A 50 -1.72 -3.94 5.93
N ARG A 51 -2.96 -4.33 6.26
CA ARG A 51 -3.44 -4.42 7.64
C ARG A 51 -2.65 -5.47 8.44
N ALA A 52 -2.36 -6.62 7.86
CA ALA A 52 -1.58 -7.67 8.51
C ALA A 52 -0.12 -7.22 8.75
N ILE A 53 0.50 -6.54 7.78
CA ILE A 53 1.84 -5.96 7.91
C ILE A 53 1.87 -4.93 9.03
N ALA A 54 0.97 -3.94 9.01
CA ALA A 54 0.90 -2.89 10.03
C ALA A 54 0.60 -3.45 11.44
N THR A 55 -0.28 -4.45 11.54
CA THR A 55 -0.58 -5.11 12.81
C THR A 55 0.63 -5.86 13.33
N SER A 56 1.37 -6.56 12.47
CA SER A 56 2.56 -7.31 12.86
C SER A 56 3.70 -6.37 13.26
N ALA A 57 3.91 -5.30 12.51
CA ALA A 57 4.86 -4.24 12.86
C ALA A 57 4.53 -3.61 14.21
N GLN A 58 3.26 -3.33 14.50
CA GLN A 58 2.83 -2.84 15.82
C GLN A 58 3.12 -3.82 16.95
N ARG A 59 3.03 -5.14 16.71
CA ARG A 59 3.35 -6.15 17.73
C ARG A 59 4.86 -6.24 17.99
N SER A 60 5.66 -6.21 16.94
CA SER A 60 7.12 -6.32 17.05
C SER A 60 7.79 -5.02 17.51
N ALA A 61 7.23 -3.88 17.11
CA ALA A 61 7.70 -2.55 17.44
C ALA A 61 6.51 -1.62 17.70
N PRO A 62 5.95 -1.65 18.93
CA PRO A 62 4.83 -0.81 19.28
C PRO A 62 5.16 0.68 19.11
N SER A 63 4.22 1.42 18.53
CA SER A 63 4.28 2.89 18.45
C SER A 63 2.91 3.47 18.79
N GLU A 64 2.90 4.49 19.64
CA GLU A 64 1.72 5.28 20.00
C GLU A 64 1.78 6.71 19.45
N THR A 65 2.96 7.16 19.02
CA THR A 65 3.23 8.49 18.48
C THR A 65 3.47 8.42 16.96
N MET A 66 3.88 9.55 16.39
CA MET A 66 4.32 9.63 14.99
C MET A 66 5.80 9.23 14.81
N ASP A 67 6.45 8.78 15.88
CA ASP A 67 7.84 8.36 15.84
C ASP A 67 7.93 6.90 15.43
N ILE A 68 8.86 6.63 14.50
CA ILE A 68 9.16 5.29 14.04
C ILE A 68 10.08 4.65 15.07
N PRO A 69 9.74 3.47 15.61
CA PRO A 69 10.61 2.76 16.54
C PRO A 69 11.99 2.47 15.93
N ALA A 70 13.04 2.65 16.72
CA ALA A 70 14.39 2.33 16.29
C ALA A 70 14.60 0.81 16.17
N SER A 71 15.41 0.40 15.20
CA SER A 71 15.96 -0.95 15.07
C SER A 71 17.43 -0.85 14.70
N PRO A 72 18.31 -1.75 15.17
CA PRO A 72 19.76 -1.66 14.92
C PRO A 72 20.12 -1.55 13.43
N GLU A 73 19.38 -2.25 12.57
CA GLU A 73 19.58 -2.26 11.11
C GLU A 73 18.61 -1.32 10.35
N GLY A 74 17.82 -0.52 11.06
CA GLY A 74 16.87 0.42 10.42
C GLY A 74 15.63 -0.20 9.75
N TYR A 75 15.38 -1.51 9.91
CA TYR A 75 14.25 -2.22 9.31
C TYR A 75 12.88 -1.55 9.50
N TYR A 76 12.56 -1.01 10.69
CA TYR A 76 11.25 -0.38 10.91
C TYR A 76 11.09 0.96 10.18
N SER A 77 12.20 1.70 10.00
CA SER A 77 12.23 2.90 9.16
C SER A 77 12.00 2.56 7.70
N ASP A 78 12.70 1.53 7.20
CA ASP A 78 12.54 1.04 5.84
C ASP A 78 11.12 0.50 5.58
N LEU A 79 10.57 -0.25 6.54
CA LEU A 79 9.19 -0.76 6.48
C LEU A 79 8.17 0.38 6.40
N HIS A 80 8.27 1.36 7.30
CA HIS A 80 7.37 2.52 7.29
C HIS A 80 7.50 3.30 5.97
N ARG A 81 8.72 3.43 5.44
CA ARG A 81 8.98 4.09 4.15
C ARG A 81 8.29 3.37 3.00
N GLU A 82 8.39 2.04 2.91
CA GLU A 82 7.72 1.28 1.84
C GLU A 82 6.19 1.31 1.98
N LEU A 83 5.65 1.22 3.20
CA LEU A 83 4.20 1.42 3.41
C LEU A 83 3.73 2.82 3.00
N SER A 84 4.55 3.84 3.28
CA SER A 84 4.26 5.22 2.85
C SER A 84 4.28 5.36 1.33
N LYS A 85 5.26 4.72 0.67
CA LYS A 85 5.32 4.68 -0.81
C LYS A 85 4.13 3.94 -1.40
N ALA A 86 3.70 2.82 -0.82
CA ALA A 86 2.51 2.08 -1.26
C ALA A 86 1.25 2.97 -1.19
N GLY A 87 1.04 3.67 -0.06
CA GLY A 87 -0.08 4.63 0.07
C GLY A 87 -0.03 5.77 -0.94
N ASN A 88 1.16 6.31 -1.24
CA ASN A 88 1.32 7.37 -2.24
C ASN A 88 1.09 6.86 -3.67
N ALA A 89 1.61 5.67 -4.01
CA ALA A 89 1.39 5.05 -5.31
C ALA A 89 -0.11 4.77 -5.54
N LEU A 90 -0.83 4.36 -4.50
CA LEU A 90 -2.28 4.15 -4.56
C LEU A 90 -3.04 5.46 -4.78
N ALA A 91 -2.63 6.55 -4.12
CA ALA A 91 -3.19 7.87 -4.38
C ALA A 91 -2.97 8.32 -5.83
N GLN A 92 -1.76 8.11 -6.36
CA GLN A 92 -1.44 8.39 -7.77
C GLN A 92 -2.24 7.51 -8.74
N CYS A 93 -2.54 6.27 -8.37
CA CYS A 93 -3.42 5.39 -9.13
C CYS A 93 -4.85 5.96 -9.21
N ALA A 94 -5.39 6.42 -8.08
CA ALA A 94 -6.68 7.10 -8.03
C ALA A 94 -6.69 8.42 -8.84
N GLU A 95 -5.61 9.18 -8.81
CA GLU A 95 -5.46 10.39 -9.65
C GLU A 95 -5.43 10.05 -11.15
N ALA A 96 -4.69 9.02 -11.56
CA ALA A 96 -4.66 8.56 -12.95
C ALA A 96 -6.06 8.14 -13.43
N LEU A 97 -6.79 7.42 -12.58
CA LEU A 97 -8.19 7.04 -12.84
C LEU A 97 -9.09 8.28 -12.97
N ALA A 98 -8.90 9.30 -12.11
CA ALA A 98 -9.66 10.55 -12.19
C ALA A 98 -9.40 11.31 -13.50
N MET A 99 -8.14 11.39 -13.92
CA MET A 99 -7.74 12.05 -15.17
C MET A 99 -8.35 11.35 -16.38
N MET A 100 -8.28 10.01 -16.42
CA MET A 100 -8.91 9.21 -17.47
C MET A 100 -10.42 9.49 -17.58
N ARG A 101 -11.12 9.64 -16.46
CA ARG A 101 -12.55 9.98 -16.44
C ARG A 101 -12.83 11.39 -17.00
N CYS A 102 -11.99 12.37 -16.67
CA CYS A 102 -12.15 13.76 -17.11
C CYS A 102 -11.82 13.96 -18.60
N ASP A 103 -10.83 13.22 -19.12
CA ASP A 103 -10.36 13.34 -20.50
C ASP A 103 -11.32 12.76 -21.55
N GLY A 104 -12.40 12.10 -21.11
CA GLY A 104 -13.60 11.69 -21.87
C GLY A 104 -13.39 11.36 -23.35
N ALA A 105 -13.42 10.07 -23.72
CA ALA A 105 -13.38 9.53 -25.10
C ALA A 105 -12.23 9.98 -26.04
N ARG A 106 -11.43 11.00 -25.70
CA ARG A 106 -10.30 11.52 -26.51
C ARG A 106 -9.00 10.80 -26.22
N ALA A 107 -8.82 10.27 -25.01
CA ALA A 107 -7.78 9.30 -24.71
C ALA A 107 -8.33 7.90 -25.03
N LYS A 108 -7.80 7.26 -26.08
CA LYS A 108 -8.09 5.86 -26.41
C LYS A 108 -8.00 5.02 -25.11
N GLY A 109 -9.10 4.40 -24.68
CA GLY A 109 -9.24 3.77 -23.36
C GLY A 109 -8.09 2.84 -22.96
N ALA A 110 -7.45 2.17 -23.93
CA ALA A 110 -6.29 1.31 -23.72
C ALA A 110 -5.06 2.02 -23.09
N ALA A 111 -4.70 3.21 -23.54
CA ALA A 111 -3.48 3.88 -23.05
C ALA A 111 -3.66 4.44 -21.62
N ALA A 112 -4.87 4.87 -21.29
CA ALA A 112 -5.21 5.35 -19.96
C ALA A 112 -5.36 4.18 -18.97
N ALA A 113 -5.97 3.07 -19.39
CA ALA A 113 -6.00 1.83 -18.63
C ALA A 113 -4.60 1.27 -18.36
N GLU A 114 -3.70 1.28 -19.36
CA GLU A 114 -2.29 0.88 -19.17
C GLU A 114 -1.55 1.77 -18.15
N SER A 115 -1.87 3.07 -18.13
CA SER A 115 -1.32 4.02 -17.14
C SER A 115 -1.79 3.72 -15.72
N VAL A 116 -3.06 3.33 -15.55
CA VAL A 116 -3.61 2.85 -14.27
C VAL A 116 -2.95 1.54 -13.88
N GLU A 117 -2.86 0.59 -14.82
CA GLU A 117 -2.30 -0.74 -14.61
C GLU A 117 -0.84 -0.70 -14.12
N ARG A 118 0.02 0.10 -14.76
CA ARG A 118 1.41 0.30 -14.31
C ARG A 118 1.48 0.81 -12.87
N ARG A 119 0.54 1.64 -12.45
CA ARG A 119 0.49 2.14 -11.07
C ARG A 119 -0.01 1.10 -10.09
N VAL A 120 -0.93 0.22 -10.51
CA VAL A 120 -1.34 -0.91 -9.66
C VAL A 120 -0.17 -1.84 -9.40
N VAL A 121 0.60 -2.20 -10.44
CA VAL A 121 1.83 -3.00 -10.29
C VAL A 121 2.81 -2.34 -9.31
N MET A 122 3.01 -1.03 -9.42
CA MET A 122 3.85 -0.30 -8.45
C MET A 122 3.32 -0.37 -7.01
N VAL A 123 2.00 -0.39 -6.79
CA VAL A 123 1.44 -0.57 -5.44
C VAL A 123 1.73 -1.97 -4.93
N GLU A 124 1.49 -3.00 -5.75
CA GLU A 124 1.75 -4.41 -5.44
C GLU A 124 3.23 -4.63 -5.05
N GLU A 125 4.16 -4.11 -5.85
CA GLU A 125 5.60 -4.19 -5.59
C GLU A 125 5.99 -3.58 -4.23
N ARG A 126 5.40 -2.44 -3.87
CA ARG A 126 5.68 -1.76 -2.59
C ARG A 126 5.11 -2.52 -1.40
N VAL A 127 3.93 -3.12 -1.55
CA VAL A 127 3.34 -3.96 -0.50
C VAL A 127 4.16 -5.24 -0.32
N ALA A 128 4.55 -5.89 -1.42
CA ALA A 128 5.40 -7.08 -1.38
C ALA A 128 6.76 -6.81 -0.73
N GLU A 129 7.37 -5.67 -1.05
CA GLU A 129 8.64 -5.25 -0.45
C GLU A 129 8.49 -4.94 1.04
N ALA A 130 7.42 -4.25 1.46
CA ALA A 130 7.10 -4.04 2.87
C ALA A 130 6.94 -5.38 3.61
N ALA A 131 6.27 -6.36 3.01
CA ALA A 131 6.14 -7.69 3.59
C ALA A 131 7.50 -8.39 3.72
N ARG A 132 8.40 -8.23 2.74
CA ARG A 132 9.77 -8.79 2.78
C ARG A 132 10.60 -8.18 3.90
N ILE A 133 10.59 -6.85 4.04
CA ILE A 133 11.32 -6.14 5.11
C ILE A 133 10.79 -6.57 6.48
N LEU A 134 9.48 -6.68 6.65
CA LEU A 134 8.87 -7.13 7.89
C LEU A 134 9.33 -8.55 8.28
N ARG A 135 9.43 -9.48 7.32
CA ARG A 135 9.98 -10.82 7.58
C ARG A 135 11.44 -10.75 8.02
N ALA A 136 12.26 -9.95 7.33
CA ALA A 136 13.67 -9.76 7.69
C ALA A 136 13.82 -9.16 9.11
N ALA A 137 12.98 -8.19 9.47
CA ALA A 137 12.97 -7.58 10.80
C ALA A 137 12.66 -8.61 11.90
N GLN A 138 11.69 -9.50 11.66
CA GLN A 138 11.32 -10.55 12.61
C GLN A 138 12.40 -11.63 12.74
N SER A 139 13.07 -11.98 11.65
CA SER A 139 14.20 -12.93 11.69
C SER A 139 15.46 -12.33 12.33
N GLY A 140 15.74 -11.06 12.10
CA GLY A 140 16.83 -10.32 12.73
C GLY A 140 16.64 -10.20 14.24
N ALA A 141 15.42 -9.86 14.68
CA ALA A 141 15.05 -9.81 16.10
C ALA A 141 15.21 -11.18 16.78
N HIS A 142 14.82 -12.28 16.11
CA HIS A 142 15.01 -13.62 16.65
C HIS A 142 16.49 -14.01 16.84
N ASN A 143 17.38 -13.54 15.96
CA ASN A 143 18.80 -13.82 16.07
C ASN A 143 19.51 -12.95 17.12
N SER A 144 19.07 -11.70 17.33
CA SER A 144 19.63 -10.83 18.37
C SER A 144 19.32 -11.31 19.79
N ASP A 145 18.13 -11.88 20.01
CA ASP A 145 17.72 -12.40 21.32
C ASP A 145 18.48 -13.70 21.71
N GLY A 146 19.10 -14.38 20.73
CA GLY A 146 19.87 -15.62 20.95
C GLY A 146 21.35 -15.42 21.32
N HIS A 147 21.90 -14.21 21.27
CA HIS A 147 23.34 -13.95 21.49
C HIS A 147 23.69 -13.46 22.91
N THR A 148 22.75 -13.46 23.87
CA THR A 148 23.01 -13.02 25.26
C THR A 148 23.11 -14.19 26.26
N ALA A 149 23.89 -15.22 25.91
CA ALA A 149 24.24 -16.29 26.85
C ALA A 149 25.63 -16.88 26.54
N ALA A 150 26.69 -16.20 27.00
CA ALA A 150 28.02 -16.77 27.25
C ALA A 150 28.79 -15.87 28.21
#